data_AF-A0A059X176-F1
#
_entry.id   AF-A0A059X176-F1
#
_cell.length_a   1.000
_cell.length_b   1.000
_cell.length_c   1.000
_cell.angle_alpha   90.00
_cell.angle_beta   90.00
_cell.angle_gamma   90.00
#
_symmetry.space_group_name_H-M   'P 1'
#
loop_
_entity.id
_entity.type
_entity.pdbx_description
1 polymer ?
#
loop_
_entity_poly.entity_id
_entity_poly.type
_entity_poly.pdbx_seq_one_letter_code
_entity_poly.pdbx_strand_id
1 'polypeptide(L)'
;MEQSNHFALTRNCEACDTCARRSYEVLKRHQPHRTGFINTMECNYCGKGSPIMRLRYDITVGLNSRTHEQFALCEPCYGTVRDELLRASQELVGFLEKEWNTGMAKAGKRLPWPTSSRVMIKHHVGKFHDMTGRIVAFRGLVQPWFGYDIEFDAGGHHFFHERDLQLMENSDNEDSHHDPPLGAH
;
A
#
# COMPACT_ATOMS: atom_id res chain seq x y z
N MET A 1 27.82 -17.31 9.63
CA MET A 1 27.18 -16.85 8.38
C MET A 1 25.76 -16.45 8.78
N GLU A 2 25.62 -15.33 9.46
CA GLU A 2 24.39 -14.96 10.18
C GLU A 2 24.22 -13.44 10.14
N GLN A 3 23.39 -12.99 9.20
CA GLN A 3 22.52 -11.83 9.36
C GLN A 3 21.34 -12.03 8.42
N SER A 4 20.28 -12.51 9.06
CA SER A 4 18.96 -12.88 8.58
C SER A 4 18.25 -11.69 7.92
N ASN A 5 17.66 -11.94 6.75
CA ASN A 5 16.52 -11.21 6.18
C ASN A 5 16.59 -9.67 6.22
N HIS A 6 17.54 -9.09 5.50
CA HIS A 6 17.40 -7.72 5.04
C HIS A 6 16.35 -7.66 3.91
N PHE A 7 15.08 -7.44 4.28
CA PHE A 7 14.09 -6.84 3.38
C PHE A 7 13.86 -5.42 3.86
N ALA A 8 14.65 -4.50 3.29
CA ALA A 8 14.59 -3.07 3.56
C ALA A 8 14.02 -2.37 2.31
N LEU A 9 12.74 -2.00 2.44
CA LEU A 9 11.76 -1.57 1.43
C LEU A 9 12.06 -0.19 0.83
N THR A 10 12.74 -0.12 -0.30
CA THR A 10 12.58 1.05 -1.19
C THR A 10 11.53 0.76 -2.27
N ARG A 11 10.26 1.05 -1.95
CA ARG A 11 9.15 1.35 -2.89
C ARG A 11 8.29 0.19 -3.45
N ASN A 12 7.57 -0.51 -2.56
CA ASN A 12 6.12 -0.85 -2.72
C ASN A 12 5.67 -2.04 -3.57
N CYS A 13 6.61 -2.92 -3.89
CA CYS A 13 6.54 -4.38 -3.86
C CYS A 13 7.99 -4.73 -4.13
N GLU A 14 8.71 -5.28 -3.15
CA GLU A 14 10.18 -5.34 -3.15
C GLU A 14 10.76 -6.35 -4.15
N ALA A 15 10.45 -6.16 -5.42
CA ALA A 15 11.21 -6.70 -6.53
C ALA A 15 12.38 -5.74 -6.77
N CYS A 16 13.58 -6.27 -6.98
CA CYS A 16 14.69 -5.46 -7.52
C CYS A 16 14.27 -4.87 -8.88
N ASP A 17 14.93 -3.81 -9.35
CA ASP A 17 14.56 -3.15 -10.63
C ASP A 17 14.45 -4.14 -11.80
N THR A 18 15.29 -5.18 -11.82
CA THR A 18 15.19 -6.26 -12.81
C THR A 18 13.91 -7.09 -12.66
N CYS A 19 13.59 -7.57 -11.46
CA CYS A 19 12.38 -8.34 -11.22
C CYS A 19 11.11 -7.50 -11.46
N ALA A 20 11.14 -6.22 -11.05
CA ALA A 20 10.05 -5.27 -11.25
C ALA A 20 9.84 -4.98 -12.74
N ARG A 21 10.90 -4.76 -13.52
CA ARG A 21 10.80 -4.61 -14.99
C ARG A 21 10.24 -5.88 -15.64
N ARG A 22 10.72 -7.06 -15.27
CA ARG A 22 10.25 -8.33 -15.86
C ARG A 22 8.76 -8.54 -15.60
N SER A 23 8.29 -8.34 -14.38
CA SER A 23 6.86 -8.47 -14.07
C SER A 23 6.03 -7.35 -14.70
N TYR A 24 6.55 -6.12 -14.76
CA TYR A 24 5.92 -5.01 -15.47
C TYR A 24 5.68 -5.35 -16.95
N GLU A 25 6.69 -5.84 -17.67
CA GLU A 25 6.58 -6.18 -19.09
C GLU A 25 5.53 -7.26 -19.35
N VAL A 26 5.45 -8.28 -18.48
CA VAL A 26 4.39 -9.29 -18.54
C VAL A 26 3.02 -8.63 -18.37
N LEU A 27 2.83 -7.84 -17.31
CA LEU A 27 1.55 -7.20 -17.02
C LEU A 27 1.14 -6.19 -18.09
N LYS A 28 2.10 -5.45 -18.65
CA LYS A 28 1.85 -4.45 -19.68
C LYS A 28 1.44 -5.09 -21.00
N ARG A 29 2.08 -6.20 -21.38
CA ARG A 29 1.75 -6.94 -22.61
C ARG A 29 0.31 -7.47 -22.61
N HIS A 30 -0.16 -7.92 -21.45
CA HIS A 30 -1.52 -8.45 -21.29
C HIS A 30 -2.55 -7.39 -20.91
N GLN A 31 -2.13 -6.15 -20.63
CA GLN A 31 -3.05 -5.06 -20.33
C GLN A 31 -3.86 -4.69 -21.58
N PRO A 32 -5.21 -4.70 -21.52
CA PRO A 32 -6.00 -4.17 -22.63
C PRO A 32 -5.67 -2.68 -22.83
N HIS A 33 -5.69 -2.19 -24.07
CA HIS A 33 -5.41 -0.80 -24.48
C HIS A 33 -6.44 0.22 -23.96
N ARG A 34 -6.70 0.22 -22.66
CA ARG A 34 -7.58 1.19 -21.99
C ARG A 34 -6.74 2.33 -21.45
N THR A 35 -6.90 3.50 -22.06
CA THR A 35 -6.32 4.75 -21.60
C THR A 35 -7.19 5.36 -20.49
N GLY A 36 -6.59 5.78 -19.38
CA GLY A 36 -7.25 6.69 -18.42
C GLY A 36 -7.69 6.11 -17.07
N PHE A 37 -7.06 5.06 -16.55
CA PHE A 37 -7.38 4.60 -15.20
C PHE A 37 -6.70 5.46 -14.14
N ILE A 38 -7.47 6.31 -13.49
CA ILE A 38 -7.00 7.21 -12.43
C ILE A 38 -6.93 6.51 -11.06
N ASN A 39 -7.63 5.39 -10.84
CA ASN A 39 -7.79 4.90 -9.48
C ASN A 39 -7.55 3.41 -9.31
N THR A 40 -6.85 3.10 -8.22
CA THR A 40 -6.56 1.78 -7.63
C THR A 40 -7.81 0.96 -7.27
N MET A 41 -9.00 1.32 -7.74
CA MET A 41 -10.27 0.74 -7.30
C MET A 41 -10.78 -0.37 -8.21
N GLU A 42 -10.36 -0.37 -9.48
CA GLU A 42 -10.81 -1.31 -10.50
C GLU A 42 -9.66 -2.17 -11.01
N CYS A 43 -9.95 -3.38 -11.44
CA CYS A 43 -8.99 -4.24 -12.13
C CYS A 43 -8.65 -3.64 -13.50
N ASN A 44 -7.35 -3.44 -13.79
CA ASN A 44 -6.86 -2.89 -15.07
C ASN A 44 -7.20 -3.74 -16.30
N TYR A 45 -7.63 -4.99 -16.10
CA TYR A 45 -7.90 -5.94 -17.18
C TYR A 45 -9.39 -6.00 -17.49
N CYS A 46 -10.22 -6.37 -16.51
CA CYS A 46 -11.65 -6.51 -16.73
C CYS A 46 -12.48 -5.26 -16.38
N GLY A 47 -11.87 -4.23 -15.78
CA GLY A 47 -12.57 -3.02 -15.32
C GLY A 47 -13.53 -3.26 -14.13
N LYS A 48 -13.58 -4.48 -13.59
CA LYS A 48 -14.44 -4.79 -12.44
C LYS A 48 -13.80 -4.28 -11.15
N GLY A 49 -14.62 -3.81 -10.21
CA GLY A 49 -14.19 -3.55 -8.84
C GLY A 49 -13.77 -4.83 -8.12
N SER A 50 -12.96 -4.71 -7.07
CA SER A 50 -12.33 -5.80 -6.29
C SER A 50 -10.99 -6.34 -6.85
N PRO A 51 -10.00 -5.49 -7.17
CA PRO A 51 -8.66 -5.97 -7.44
C PRO A 51 -8.01 -6.47 -6.15
N ILE A 52 -7.57 -7.72 -6.15
CA ILE A 52 -6.90 -8.42 -5.04
C ILE A 52 -5.44 -8.01 -4.89
N MET A 53 -4.84 -7.50 -5.97
CA MET A 53 -3.45 -7.11 -6.04
C MET A 53 -3.37 -5.69 -6.60
N ARG A 54 -2.59 -4.81 -5.99
CA ARG A 54 -2.16 -3.56 -6.61
C ARG A 54 -0.64 -3.48 -6.57
N LEU A 55 -0.03 -3.29 -7.72
CA LEU A 55 1.41 -3.19 -7.89
C LEU A 55 1.71 -1.78 -8.39
N ARG A 56 2.58 -1.09 -7.68
CA ARG A 56 3.16 0.18 -8.15
C ARG A 56 4.56 -0.11 -8.66
N TYR A 57 4.82 0.29 -9.89
CA TYR A 57 6.14 0.25 -10.50
C TYR A 57 6.72 1.65 -10.52
N ASP A 58 7.92 1.78 -9.97
CA ASP A 58 8.76 2.97 -10.08
C ASP A 58 10.01 2.58 -10.88
N ILE A 59 9.82 2.36 -12.17
CA ILE A 59 10.85 1.84 -13.08
C ILE A 59 11.41 2.96 -13.93
N THR A 60 12.72 2.93 -14.14
CA THR A 60 13.39 3.87 -15.05
C THR A 60 13.36 3.28 -16.45
N VAL A 61 12.54 3.86 -17.34
CA VAL A 61 12.48 3.44 -18.74
C VAL A 61 13.38 4.36 -19.55
N GLY A 62 14.44 3.81 -20.14
CA GLY A 62 15.43 4.58 -20.90
C GLY A 62 16.43 5.35 -20.02
N LEU A 63 17.01 6.42 -20.58
CA LEU A 63 18.13 7.14 -19.94
C LEU A 63 17.71 8.13 -18.84
N ASN A 64 16.49 8.67 -18.79
CA ASN A 64 16.15 9.75 -17.84
C ASN A 64 14.68 9.86 -17.39
N SER A 65 13.78 8.94 -17.75
CA SER A 65 12.36 9.01 -17.30
C SER A 65 12.04 7.89 -16.31
N ARG A 66 11.70 8.27 -15.07
CA ARG A 66 10.98 7.39 -14.15
C ARG A 66 9.52 7.36 -14.53
N THR A 67 9.02 6.18 -14.88
CA THR A 67 7.59 5.99 -15.12
C THR A 67 6.97 5.43 -13.85
N HIS A 68 5.96 6.12 -13.34
CA HIS A 68 5.15 5.66 -12.22
C HIS A 68 3.90 4.97 -12.76
N GLU A 69 3.92 3.65 -12.79
CA GLU A 69 2.81 2.84 -13.31
C GLU A 69 2.14 2.07 -12.18
N GLN A 70 0.83 1.83 -12.32
CA GLN A 70 0.04 1.10 -11.34
C GLN A 70 -0.80 0.01 -12.02
N PHE A 71 -0.75 -1.19 -11.44
CA PHE A 71 -1.53 -2.34 -11.88
C PHE A 71 -2.33 -2.90 -10.71
N ALA A 72 -3.64 -2.77 -10.79
CA ALA A 72 -4.64 -3.44 -10.00
C ALA A 72 -5.18 -4.66 -10.76
N LEU A 73 -5.10 -5.85 -10.18
CA LEU A 73 -5.59 -7.10 -10.77
C LEU A 73 -6.56 -7.79 -9.82
N CYS A 74 -7.70 -8.26 -10.34
CA CYS A 74 -8.59 -9.18 -9.63
C CYS A 74 -8.12 -10.63 -9.79
N GLU A 75 -8.61 -11.52 -8.91
CA GLU A 75 -8.24 -12.94 -8.89
C GLU A 75 -8.37 -13.63 -10.26
N PRO A 76 -9.50 -13.50 -10.99
CA PRO A 76 -9.62 -14.13 -12.31
C PRO A 76 -8.57 -13.65 -13.31
N CYS A 77 -8.28 -12.34 -13.34
CA CYS A 77 -7.28 -11.78 -14.25
C CYS A 77 -5.85 -12.09 -13.82
N TYR A 78 -5.59 -12.24 -12.52
CA TYR A 78 -4.32 -12.77 -12.04
C TYR A 78 -4.12 -14.21 -12.52
N GLY A 79 -5.14 -15.06 -12.41
CA GLY A 79 -5.10 -16.44 -12.87
C GLY A 79 -4.69 -16.59 -14.34
N THR A 80 -5.08 -15.65 -15.21
CA THR A 80 -4.70 -15.69 -16.64
C THR A 80 -3.24 -15.34 -16.92
N VAL A 81 -2.59 -14.55 -16.06
CA VAL A 81 -1.19 -14.11 -16.25
C VAL A 81 -0.22 -14.78 -15.27
N ARG A 82 -0.74 -15.54 -14.31
CA ARG A 82 0.00 -16.13 -13.18
C ARG A 82 1.22 -16.93 -13.62
N ASP A 83 1.06 -17.86 -14.55
CA ASP A 83 2.17 -18.75 -14.94
C ASP A 83 3.31 -17.99 -15.62
N GLU A 84 3.00 -16.91 -16.33
CA GLU A 84 4.02 -16.06 -16.93
C GLU A 84 4.68 -15.14 -15.89
N LEU A 85 3.90 -14.61 -14.94
CA LEU A 85 4.44 -13.89 -13.79
C LEU A 85 5.37 -14.77 -12.95
N LEU A 86 5.02 -16.04 -12.75
CA LEU A 86 5.83 -16.99 -11.99
C LEU A 86 7.16 -17.27 -12.70
N ARG A 87 7.18 -17.30 -14.03
CA ARG A 87 8.43 -17.38 -14.82
C ARG A 87 9.26 -16.09 -14.76
N ALA A 88 8.60 -14.93 -14.61
CA ALA A 88 9.27 -13.63 -14.56
C ALA A 88 9.86 -13.31 -13.17
N SER A 89 9.12 -13.60 -12.09
CA SER A 89 9.56 -13.47 -10.71
C SER A 89 8.75 -14.40 -9.80
N GLN A 90 9.39 -15.46 -9.32
CA GLN A 90 8.79 -16.41 -8.40
C GLN A 90 8.55 -15.79 -7.03
N GLU A 91 9.45 -14.90 -6.60
CA GLU A 91 9.41 -14.21 -5.32
C GLU A 91 8.19 -13.29 -5.24
N LEU A 92 7.91 -12.54 -6.32
CA LEU A 92 6.74 -11.68 -6.41
C LEU A 92 5.46 -12.51 -6.30
N VAL A 93 5.33 -13.59 -7.08
CA VAL A 93 4.16 -14.47 -7.02
C VAL A 93 4.01 -15.10 -5.63
N GLY A 94 5.10 -15.59 -5.04
CA GLY A 94 5.10 -16.17 -3.70
C GLY A 94 4.70 -15.17 -2.63
N PHE A 95 5.14 -13.91 -2.74
CA PHE A 95 4.70 -12.82 -1.86
C PHE A 95 3.21 -12.55 -2.02
N LEU A 96 2.74 -12.36 -3.25
CA LEU A 96 1.34 -12.07 -3.56
C LEU A 96 0.39 -13.14 -3.02
N GLU A 97 0.71 -14.41 -3.26
CA GLU A 97 -0.11 -15.54 -2.84
C GLU A 97 -0.07 -15.73 -1.32
N LYS A 98 1.07 -15.50 -0.67
CA LYS A 98 1.15 -15.51 0.80
C LYS A 98 0.32 -14.40 1.42
N GLU A 99 0.48 -13.18 0.95
CA GLU A 99 -0.30 -12.03 1.44
C GLU A 99 -1.80 -12.26 1.24
N TRP A 100 -2.20 -12.82 0.10
CA TRP A 100 -3.59 -13.20 -0.13
C TRP A 100 -4.07 -14.31 0.83
N ASN A 101 -3.29 -15.37 1.01
CA ASN A 101 -3.65 -16.48 1.89
C ASN A 101 -3.74 -16.06 3.38
N THR A 102 -3.10 -14.96 3.78
CA THR A 102 -3.10 -14.49 5.18
C THR A 102 -4.42 -13.86 5.66
N GLY A 103 -5.46 -13.74 4.84
CA GLY A 103 -6.80 -13.60 5.41
C GLY A 103 -7.85 -12.91 4.56
N MET A 104 -8.57 -13.70 3.77
CA MET A 104 -10.00 -13.45 3.45
C MET A 104 -10.89 -13.45 4.71
N ALA A 105 -10.36 -13.78 5.90
CA ALA A 105 -11.17 -13.98 7.10
C ALA A 105 -11.70 -12.69 7.76
N LYS A 106 -11.19 -11.49 7.44
CA LYS A 106 -11.73 -10.20 7.97
C LYS A 106 -11.66 -9.00 7.02
N ALA A 107 -11.05 -9.12 5.84
CA ALA A 107 -10.50 -7.96 5.12
C ALA A 107 -11.09 -7.71 3.71
N GLY A 108 -12.30 -8.21 3.42
CA GLY A 108 -12.89 -8.09 2.08
C GLY A 108 -13.11 -6.67 1.56
N LYS A 109 -12.97 -5.62 2.40
CA LYS A 109 -13.19 -4.21 2.03
C LYS A 109 -12.41 -3.22 2.90
N ARG A 110 -11.12 -3.46 3.17
CA ARG A 110 -10.32 -2.44 3.88
C ARG A 110 -10.14 -1.23 2.98
N LEU A 111 -10.62 -0.07 3.44
CA LEU A 111 -10.38 1.22 2.81
C LEU A 111 -9.08 1.81 3.36
N PRO A 112 -8.35 2.62 2.57
CA PRO A 112 -7.19 3.33 3.08
C PRO A 112 -7.61 4.27 4.22
N TRP A 113 -6.73 4.47 5.19
CA TRP A 113 -6.91 5.52 6.18
C TRP A 113 -6.96 6.89 5.49
N PRO A 114 -7.77 7.84 6.01
CA PRO A 114 -7.85 9.17 5.44
C PRO A 114 -6.51 9.89 5.40
N THR A 115 -6.29 10.69 4.37
CA THR A 115 -5.22 11.71 4.40
C THR A 115 -5.49 12.66 5.56
N SER A 116 -4.41 13.21 6.15
CA SER A 116 -4.35 14.00 7.39
C SER A 116 -4.48 13.24 8.71
N SER A 117 -4.85 11.95 8.70
CA SER A 117 -4.87 11.15 9.93
C SER A 117 -3.49 11.12 10.61
N ARG A 118 -3.49 11.21 11.95
CA ARG A 118 -2.28 11.10 12.76
C ARG A 118 -1.92 9.63 12.97
N VAL A 119 -0.64 9.33 12.81
CA VAL A 119 -0.09 7.99 13.03
C VAL A 119 1.17 8.06 13.87
N MET A 120 1.42 6.97 14.59
CA MET A 120 2.69 6.70 15.26
C MET A 120 3.36 5.53 14.56
N ILE A 121 4.68 5.63 14.36
CA ILE A 121 5.49 4.53 13.86
C ILE A 121 5.68 3.52 14.98
N LYS A 122 5.37 2.23 14.73
CA LYS A 122 5.49 1.20 15.76
C LYS A 122 6.94 0.98 16.21
N HIS A 123 7.10 0.54 17.44
CA HIS A 123 8.39 0.39 18.11
C HIS A 123 9.44 -0.47 17.36
N HIS A 124 9.02 -1.42 16.52
CA HIS A 124 9.92 -2.31 15.79
C HIS A 124 10.55 -1.68 14.53
N VAL A 125 10.15 -0.47 14.14
CA VAL A 125 10.50 0.12 12.83
C VAL A 125 11.75 1.00 12.94
N GLY A 126 12.88 0.35 13.21
CA GLY A 126 14.23 0.92 13.13
C GLY A 126 14.36 2.31 13.74
N LYS A 127 15.01 3.23 13.01
CA LYS A 127 15.30 4.59 13.50
C LYS A 127 14.09 5.53 13.61
N PHE A 128 12.93 5.12 13.10
CA PHE A 128 11.71 5.95 13.11
C PHE A 128 10.74 5.54 14.21
N HIS A 129 11.11 4.56 15.05
CA HIS A 129 10.26 4.05 16.12
C HIS A 129 9.71 5.18 17.01
N ASP A 130 8.44 5.07 17.37
CA ASP A 130 7.70 5.96 18.26
C ASP A 130 7.60 7.42 17.77
N MET A 131 8.07 7.73 16.55
CA MET A 131 7.85 9.01 15.90
C MET A 131 6.38 9.16 15.47
N THR A 132 5.88 10.39 15.54
CA THR A 132 4.52 10.74 15.09
C THR A 132 4.55 11.59 13.83
N GLY A 133 3.53 11.41 13.00
CA GLY A 133 3.36 12.21 11.80
C GLY A 133 1.93 12.14 11.26
N ARG A 134 1.75 12.72 10.09
CA ARG A 134 0.46 12.76 9.39
C ARG A 134 0.56 12.06 8.06
N ILE A 135 -0.50 11.35 7.70
CA ILE A 135 -0.65 10.75 6.38
C ILE A 135 -0.86 11.87 5.36
N VAL A 136 0.04 12.03 4.39
CA VAL A 136 -0.13 13.00 3.30
C VAL A 136 -0.61 12.36 2.01
N ALA A 137 -0.31 11.07 1.81
CA ALA A 137 -0.80 10.27 0.72
C ALA A 137 -0.83 8.79 1.10
N PHE A 138 -1.65 8.01 0.40
CA PHE A 138 -1.64 6.55 0.49
C PHE A 138 -1.39 5.93 -0.87
N ARG A 139 -0.94 4.68 -0.86
CA ARG A 139 -0.61 3.88 -2.04
C ARG A 139 -1.18 2.47 -1.85
N GLY A 140 -1.82 1.94 -2.88
CA GLY A 140 -2.23 0.55 -2.89
C GLY A 140 -1.00 -0.36 -3.00
N LEU A 141 -0.90 -1.35 -2.10
CA LEU A 141 0.01 -2.48 -2.19
C LEU A 141 -0.84 -3.71 -2.58
N VAL A 142 -0.62 -4.87 -2.00
CA VAL A 142 -1.50 -6.03 -2.19
C VAL A 142 -2.73 -5.87 -1.28
N GLN A 143 -3.97 -6.20 -1.71
CA GLN A 143 -5.07 -6.19 -0.73
C GLN A 143 -4.79 -7.16 0.40
N PRO A 144 -5.18 -6.82 1.64
CA PRO A 144 -5.91 -5.60 2.05
C PRO A 144 -5.02 -4.41 2.43
N TRP A 145 -3.73 -4.45 2.11
CA TRP A 145 -2.71 -3.56 2.65
C TRP A 145 -2.51 -2.29 1.83
N PHE A 146 -2.35 -1.20 2.57
CA PHE A 146 -1.92 0.08 2.04
C PHE A 146 -0.53 0.43 2.51
N GLY A 147 0.09 1.34 1.80
CA GLY A 147 1.27 2.06 2.23
C GLY A 147 0.96 3.54 2.34
N TYR A 148 1.65 4.23 3.23
CA TYR A 148 1.38 5.64 3.51
C TYR A 148 2.66 6.46 3.43
N ASP A 149 2.58 7.59 2.73
CA ASP A 149 3.58 8.65 2.83
C ASP A 149 3.25 9.49 4.07
N ILE A 150 4.19 9.55 5.01
CA ILE A 150 4.06 10.23 6.30
C ILE A 150 4.97 11.45 6.30
N GLU A 151 4.40 12.60 6.69
CA GLU A 151 5.14 13.80 7.06
C GLU A 151 5.27 13.86 8.58
N PHE A 152 6.49 13.91 9.10
CA PHE A 152 6.75 13.94 10.53
C PHE A 152 6.57 15.34 11.12
N ASP A 153 6.15 15.42 12.39
CA ASP A 153 6.00 16.72 13.07
C ASP A 153 7.34 17.48 13.20
N ALA A 154 8.46 16.75 13.29
CA ALA A 154 9.82 17.31 13.31
C ALA A 154 10.34 17.73 11.91
N GLY A 155 9.52 17.59 10.87
CA GLY A 155 9.91 17.76 9.48
C GLY A 155 10.47 16.48 8.84
N GLY A 156 10.37 16.41 7.52
CA GLY A 156 10.81 15.27 6.72
C GLY A 156 9.68 14.31 6.36
N HIS A 157 9.92 13.51 5.32
CA HIS A 157 8.93 12.61 4.75
C HIS A 157 9.50 11.20 4.62
N HIS A 158 8.67 10.20 4.93
CA HIS A 158 9.03 8.80 4.71
C HIS A 158 7.81 7.93 4.38
N PHE A 159 8.05 6.86 3.65
CA PHE A 159 7.01 5.90 3.29
C PHE A 159 7.02 4.71 4.25
N PHE A 160 5.85 4.27 4.69
CA PHE A 160 5.68 3.12 5.59
C PHE A 160 4.61 2.15 5.08
N HIS A 161 4.74 0.87 5.42
CA HIS A 161 3.63 -0.07 5.27
C HIS A 161 2.62 0.18 6.38
N GLU A 162 1.34 -0.07 6.10
CA GLU A 162 0.28 0.03 7.12
C GLU A 162 0.58 -0.80 8.39
N ARG A 163 1.24 -1.95 8.24
CA ARG A 163 1.64 -2.80 9.37
C ARG A 163 2.67 -2.14 10.29
N ASP A 164 3.45 -1.20 9.77
CA ASP A 164 4.49 -0.46 10.48
C ASP A 164 3.89 0.70 11.30
N LEU A 165 2.61 1.01 11.07
CA LEU A 165 1.93 2.18 11.60
C LEU A 165 0.84 1.80 12.60
N GLN A 166 0.61 2.71 13.55
CA GLN A 166 -0.53 2.70 14.45
C GLN A 166 -1.28 4.01 14.28
N LEU A 167 -2.59 3.93 13.96
CA LEU A 167 -3.45 5.09 13.93
C LEU A 167 -3.54 5.66 15.35
N MET A 168 -3.28 6.95 15.51
CA MET A 168 -3.53 7.63 16.76
C MET A 168 -5.01 8.01 16.75
N GLU A 169 -5.76 7.54 17.74
CA GLU A 169 -7.11 8.06 17.95
C GLU A 169 -6.98 9.56 18.22
N ASN A 170 -7.73 10.37 17.47
CA ASN A 170 -7.94 11.74 17.88
C ASN A 170 -8.69 11.66 19.22
N SER A 171 -8.01 11.96 20.31
CA SER A 171 -8.66 12.31 21.56
C SER A 171 -9.32 13.68 21.39
N ASP A 172 -10.38 13.74 20.59
CA ASP A 172 -11.23 14.93 20.49
C ASP A 172 -12.30 14.84 21.60
N ASN A 173 -11.95 15.46 22.74
CA ASN A 173 -12.78 16.09 23.77
C ASN A 173 -13.97 15.31 24.39
N GLU A 174 -13.68 14.71 25.55
CA GLU A 174 -14.60 14.81 26.69
C GLU A 174 -14.75 16.29 27.12
N ASP A 175 -15.96 16.64 27.55
CA ASP A 175 -16.33 17.78 28.39
C ASP A 175 -16.22 19.22 27.85
N SER A 176 -17.29 19.65 27.16
CA SER A 176 -17.82 21.00 27.37
C SER A 176 -19.33 21.09 27.14
N HIS A 177 -20.10 20.36 27.95
CA HIS A 177 -21.48 20.77 28.26
C HIS A 177 -21.50 21.36 29.68
N HIS A 178 -21.20 22.66 29.76
CA HIS A 178 -21.64 23.48 30.87
C HIS A 178 -23.15 23.68 30.74
N ASP A 179 -23.94 22.81 31.36
CA ASP A 179 -25.28 23.21 31.80
C ASP A 179 -25.13 23.88 33.17
N PRO A 180 -25.55 25.15 33.34
CA PRO A 180 -25.60 25.76 34.65
C PRO A 180 -26.70 25.08 35.49
N PRO A 181 -26.55 25.04 36.83
CA PRO A 181 -27.58 24.50 37.69
C PRO A 181 -28.83 25.38 37.56
N LEU A 182 -29.94 24.79 37.14
CA LEU A 182 -31.26 25.41 37.26
C LEU A 182 -31.56 25.57 38.76
N GLY A 183 -31.25 26.76 39.26
CA GLY A 183 -31.68 27.25 40.55
C GLY A 183 -33.19 27.40 40.58
N ALA A 184 -33.73 27.07 41.74
CA ALA A 184 -35.06 27.36 42.24
C ALA A 184 -35.64 28.71 41.76
N HIS A 185 -36.89 28.69 41.29
CA HIS A 185 -38.07 29.12 42.05
C HIS A 185 -39.36 28.89 41.26
#